data_AF-A0A2H6NKH8-F1
#
_entry.id   AF-A0A2H6NKH8-F1
#
_cell.length_a   1.000
_cell.length_b   1.000
_cell.length_c   1.000
_cell.angle_alpha   90.00
_cell.angle_beta   90.00
_cell.angle_gamma   90.00
#
_symmetry.space_group_name_H-M   'P 1'
#
loop_
_entity.id
_entity.type
_entity.pdbx_description
1 polymer ?
#
loop_
_entity_poly.entity_id
_entity_poly.type
_entity_poly.pdbx_seq_one_letter_code
_entity_poly.pdbx_strand_id
1 'polypeptide(L)'
;MGKILDQPYDVNLQVTSVLSKLSLFPHPHIHEYLLDPYVNLASGCRSLFSVIVRVVGDLMVRIQRIPDFTPKLLLVRKRLLGLEPEGPIVDHMTLLEGVIVLEEFCKELAAIAFVKYHSSSAP
;
A
#
# COMPACT_ATOMS: atom_id res chain seq x y z
N MET A 1 5.07 -1.13 7.49
CA MET A 1 3.95 -0.52 6.73
C MET A 1 3.59 0.90 7.18
N GLY A 2 3.45 1.19 8.48
CA GLY A 2 3.03 2.54 8.95
C GLY A 2 3.97 3.72 8.62
N LYS A 3 5.13 3.46 7.99
CA LYS A 3 6.10 4.45 7.50
C LYS A 3 6.24 4.46 5.98
N ILE A 4 5.28 3.88 5.24
CA ILE A 4 5.37 3.72 3.77
C ILE A 4 5.60 5.05 3.03
N LEU A 5 5.13 6.17 3.59
CA LEU A 5 5.30 7.51 3.03
C LEU A 5 6.68 8.14 3.34
N ASP A 6 7.47 7.53 4.22
CA ASP A 6 8.67 8.10 4.83
C ASP A 6 9.90 7.18 4.71
N GLN A 7 9.77 6.04 4.03
CA GLN A 7 10.85 5.05 3.88
C GLN A 7 11.20 4.83 2.41
N PRO A 8 12.44 4.36 2.11
CA PRO A 8 12.89 4.15 0.74
C PRO A 8 11.98 3.24 -0.09
N TYR A 9 11.89 3.51 -1.39
CA TYR A 9 11.03 2.78 -2.34
C TYR A 9 11.32 1.28 -2.38
N ASP A 10 12.59 0.89 -2.41
CA ASP A 10 13.03 -0.50 -2.37
C ASP A 10 12.60 -1.22 -1.08
N VAL A 11 12.69 -0.56 0.08
CA VAL A 11 12.17 -1.09 1.35
C VAL A 11 10.66 -1.28 1.28
N ASN A 12 9.93 -0.31 0.71
CA ASN A 12 8.49 -0.41 0.51
C ASN A 12 8.13 -1.64 -0.33
N LEU A 13 8.80 -1.87 -1.46
CA LEU A 13 8.57 -3.03 -2.32
C LEU A 13 8.78 -4.35 -1.58
N GLN A 14 9.83 -4.46 -0.76
CA GLN A 14 10.08 -5.69 0.00
C GLN A 14 9.01 -5.92 1.07
N VAL A 15 8.65 -4.88 1.83
CA VAL A 15 7.65 -4.99 2.89
C VAL A 15 6.28 -5.37 2.30
N THR A 16 5.86 -4.74 1.21
CA THR A 16 4.58 -5.07 0.57
C THR A 16 4.62 -6.46 -0.04
N SER A 17 5.72 -6.88 -0.68
CA SER A 17 5.87 -8.25 -1.20
C SER A 17 5.74 -9.32 -0.11
N VAL A 18 6.36 -9.12 1.06
CA VAL A 18 6.21 -10.04 2.20
C VAL A 18 4.76 -10.11 2.66
N LEU A 19 4.09 -8.97 2.79
CA LEU A 19 2.68 -8.91 3.21
C LEU A 19 1.76 -9.58 2.18
N SER A 20 1.97 -9.38 0.88
CA SER A 20 1.19 -10.03 -0.19
C SER A 20 1.36 -11.55 -0.15
N LYS A 21 2.58 -12.04 0.06
CA LYS A 21 2.84 -13.49 0.22
C LYS A 21 2.19 -14.07 1.48
N LEU A 22 2.23 -13.35 2.60
CA LEU A 22 1.52 -13.77 3.82
C LEU A 22 0.01 -13.82 3.60
N SER A 23 -0.57 -12.85 2.88
CA SER A 23 -1.99 -12.81 2.55
C SER A 23 -2.43 -14.01 1.69
N LEU A 24 -1.55 -14.53 0.83
CA LEU A 24 -1.77 -15.74 0.04
C LEU A 24 -1.68 -17.03 0.86
N PHE A 25 -1.02 -17.01 2.03
CA PHE A 25 -0.85 -18.20 2.85
C PHE A 25 -2.22 -18.75 3.32
N PRO A 26 -2.46 -20.08 3.23
CA PRO A 26 -3.73 -20.69 3.58
C PRO A 26 -3.84 -20.90 5.10
N HIS A 27 -3.98 -19.81 5.85
CA HIS A 27 -4.17 -19.85 7.30
C HIS A 27 -5.28 -18.87 7.74
N PRO A 28 -6.29 -19.33 8.51
CA PRO A 28 -7.49 -18.53 8.81
C PRO A 28 -7.17 -17.25 9.57
N HIS A 29 -6.36 -17.31 10.64
CA HIS A 29 -6.03 -16.10 11.41
C HIS A 29 -5.14 -15.09 10.67
N ILE A 30 -4.36 -15.56 9.69
CA ILE A 30 -3.55 -14.64 8.87
C ILE A 30 -4.46 -13.91 7.89
N HIS A 31 -5.44 -14.63 7.32
CA HIS A 31 -6.46 -14.04 6.47
C HIS A 31 -7.27 -12.98 7.22
N GLU A 32 -7.82 -13.31 8.39
CA GLU A 32 -8.58 -12.37 9.22
C GLU A 32 -7.76 -11.12 9.56
N TYR A 33 -6.52 -11.30 10.03
CA TYR A 33 -5.69 -10.16 10.45
C TYR A 33 -5.27 -9.23 9.30
N LEU A 34 -5.03 -9.79 8.10
CA LEU A 34 -4.51 -9.03 6.95
C LEU A 34 -5.61 -8.50 6.03
N LEU A 35 -6.71 -9.25 5.84
CA LEU A 35 -7.70 -8.99 4.79
C LEU A 35 -9.12 -8.71 5.30
N ASP A 36 -9.47 -9.03 6.55
CA ASP A 36 -10.78 -8.71 7.11
C ASP A 36 -10.77 -7.30 7.73
N PRO A 37 -11.50 -6.31 7.16
CA PRO A 37 -11.55 -4.97 7.71
C PRO A 37 -12.34 -4.88 9.03
N TYR A 38 -13.12 -5.90 9.39
CA TYR A 38 -13.96 -5.96 10.57
C TYR A 38 -13.43 -6.90 11.67
N VAL A 39 -12.19 -7.38 11.53
CA VAL A 39 -11.56 -8.26 12.51
C VAL A 39 -11.55 -7.65 13.92
N ASN A 40 -12.04 -8.41 14.90
CA ASN A 40 -12.03 -8.01 16.30
C ASN A 40 -10.65 -8.31 16.91
N LEU A 41 -9.93 -7.28 17.32
CA LEU A 41 -8.62 -7.40 17.96
C LEU A 41 -8.66 -6.91 19.40
N ALA A 42 -7.72 -7.42 20.22
CA ALA A 42 -7.53 -6.93 21.58
C ALA A 42 -7.17 -5.43 21.58
N SER A 43 -7.46 -4.76 22.69
CA SER A 43 -7.18 -3.33 22.84
C SER A 43 -5.70 -3.01 22.57
N GLY A 44 -5.45 -1.98 21.77
CA GLY A 44 -4.10 -1.55 21.38
C GLY A 44 -3.50 -2.28 20.18
N CYS A 45 -4.08 -3.41 19.75
CA CYS A 45 -3.68 -4.09 18.51
C CYS A 45 -4.17 -3.33 17.27
N ARG A 46 -3.49 -3.55 16.13
CA ARG A 46 -3.81 -2.92 14.85
C ARG A 46 -3.89 -3.99 13.77
N SER A 47 -4.99 -4.04 13.04
CA SER A 47 -5.08 -4.83 11.80
C SER A 47 -4.32 -4.14 10.67
N LEU A 48 -4.01 -4.86 9.59
CA LEU A 48 -3.43 -4.24 8.39
C LEU A 48 -4.35 -3.14 7.84
N PHE A 49 -5.66 -3.38 7.80
CA PHE A 49 -6.66 -2.39 7.40
C PHE A 49 -6.56 -1.10 8.22
N SER A 50 -6.51 -1.20 9.56
CA SER A 50 -6.41 -0.02 10.43
C SER A 50 -5.11 0.78 10.20
N VAL A 51 -4.01 0.09 9.86
CA VAL A 51 -2.74 0.74 9.51
C VAL A 51 -2.86 1.48 8.18
N ILE A 52 -3.46 0.85 7.16
CA ILE A 52 -3.67 1.46 5.84
C ILE A 52 -4.56 2.70 5.96
N VAL A 53 -5.70 2.62 6.66
CA VAL A 53 -6.60 3.77 6.87
C VAL A 53 -5.87 4.93 7.54
N ARG A 54 -5.05 4.66 8.56
CA ARG A 54 -4.25 5.70 9.23
C ARG A 54 -3.22 6.33 8.29
N VAL A 55 -2.53 5.53 7.49
CA VAL A 55 -1.56 6.03 6.49
C VAL A 55 -2.26 6.90 5.45
N VAL A 56 -3.42 6.48 4.94
CA VAL A 56 -4.20 7.27 3.99
C VAL A 56 -4.67 8.59 4.64
N GLY A 57 -5.12 8.56 5.89
CA GLY A 57 -5.49 9.77 6.63
C GLY A 57 -4.33 10.78 6.75
N ASP A 58 -3.13 10.30 7.08
CA ASP A 58 -1.91 11.12 7.13
C ASP A 58 -1.53 11.66 5.74
N LEU A 59 -1.61 10.81 4.71
CA LEU A 59 -1.39 11.20 3.32
C LEU A 59 -2.31 12.36 2.91
N MET A 60 -3.62 12.26 3.18
CA MET A 60 -4.59 13.28 2.80
C MET A 60 -4.27 14.66 3.38
N VAL A 61 -3.64 14.73 4.56
CA VAL A 61 -3.17 16.00 5.16
C VAL A 61 -1.89 16.49 4.48
N ARG A 62 -0.94 15.59 4.20
CA ARG A 62 0.35 15.93 3.61
C ARG A 62 0.23 16.42 2.17
N ILE A 63 -0.64 15.82 1.35
CA ILE A 63 -0.80 16.20 -0.06
C ILE A 63 -1.29 17.65 -0.24
N GLN A 64 -2.02 18.20 0.73
CA GLN A 64 -2.49 19.59 0.69
C GLN A 64 -1.33 20.60 0.72
N ARG A 65 -0.14 20.17 1.17
CA ARG A 65 1.05 21.03 1.26
C ARG A 65 1.98 20.88 0.05
N ILE A 66 1.65 20.01 -0.90
CA ILE A 66 2.48 19.71 -2.06
C ILE A 66 1.87 20.37 -3.30
N PRO A 67 2.45 21.47 -3.82
CA PRO A 67 1.99 22.06 -5.07
C PRO A 67 2.23 21.09 -6.22
N ASP A 68 1.30 21.08 -7.18
CA ASP A 68 1.32 20.22 -8.36
C ASP A 68 1.47 18.73 -8.04
N PHE A 69 0.83 18.28 -6.95
CA PHE A 69 0.90 16.90 -6.48
C PHE A 69 0.58 15.88 -7.58
N THR A 70 -0.57 16.04 -8.26
CA THR A 70 -1.02 15.07 -9.28
C THR A 70 -0.06 14.99 -10.47
N PRO A 71 0.37 16.10 -11.12
CA PRO A 71 1.40 16.07 -12.14
C PRO A 71 2.71 15.41 -11.68
N LYS A 72 3.19 15.74 -10.47
CA LYS A 72 4.41 15.15 -9.89
C LYS A 72 4.26 13.64 -9.69
N LEU A 73 3.14 13.18 -9.15
CA LEU A 73 2.85 11.76 -8.94
C LEU A 73 2.85 10.99 -10.27
N LEU A 74 2.23 11.54 -11.30
CA LEU A 74 2.22 10.93 -12.63
C LEU A 74 3.61 10.85 -13.25
N LEU A 75 4.43 11.90 -13.10
CA LEU A 75 5.82 11.90 -13.57
C LEU A 75 6.64 10.83 -12.86
N VAL A 76 6.58 10.77 -11.52
CA VAL A 76 7.30 9.76 -10.72
C VAL A 76 6.87 8.35 -11.12
N ARG A 77 5.56 8.12 -11.32
CA ARG A 77 5.04 6.84 -11.82
C ARG A 77 5.64 6.44 -13.17
N LYS A 78 5.67 7.37 -14.13
CA LYS A 78 6.26 7.10 -15.44
C LYS A 78 7.75 6.78 -15.34
N ARG A 79 8.51 7.48 -14.48
CA ARG A 79 9.92 7.18 -14.23
C ARG A 79 10.12 5.79 -13.63
N LEU A 80 9.33 5.41 -12.62
CA LEU A 80 9.39 4.06 -12.02
C LEU A 80 9.07 2.95 -13.03
N LEU A 81 8.23 3.23 -14.03
CA LEU A 81 7.92 2.31 -15.12
C LEU A 81 8.96 2.33 -16.26
N GLY A 82 10.01 3.16 -16.17
CA GLY A 82 10.99 3.34 -17.22
C GLY A 82 10.46 4.03 -18.49
N LEU A 83 9.29 4.68 -18.41
CA LEU A 83 8.66 5.38 -19.53
C LEU A 83 9.20 6.79 -19.73
N GLU A 84 9.79 7.37 -18.69
CA GLU A 84 10.44 8.68 -18.72
C GLU A 84 11.85 8.54 -18.12
N PRO A 85 12.86 9.22 -18.68
CA PRO A 85 14.21 9.18 -18.15
C PRO A 85 14.29 9.81 -16.75
N GLU A 86 15.37 9.50 -16.04
CA GLU A 86 15.75 10.22 -14.83
C GLU A 86 16.03 11.69 -15.18
N GLY A 87 15.05 12.54 -14.91
CA GLY A 87 15.16 13.99 -15.12
C GLY A 87 15.54 14.72 -13.83
N PRO A 88 15.22 16.03 -13.74
CA PRO A 88 15.46 16.82 -12.54
C PRO A 88 14.87 16.16 -11.29
N ILE A 89 15.51 16.40 -10.15
CA ILE A 89 15.05 15.96 -8.84
C ILE A 89 13.64 16.51 -8.62
N VAL A 90 12.70 15.63 -8.28
CA VAL A 90 11.34 16.00 -7.93
C VAL A 90 11.28 16.19 -6.41
N ASP A 91 10.67 17.27 -5.93
CA ASP A 91 10.46 17.42 -4.50
C ASP A 91 9.51 16.33 -3.98
N HIS A 92 9.76 15.86 -2.75
CA HIS A 92 8.94 14.84 -2.08
C HIS A 92 8.94 13.45 -2.77
N MET A 93 10.01 13.08 -3.49
CA MET A 93 10.14 11.76 -4.15
C MET A 93 9.72 10.58 -3.27
N THR A 94 10.27 10.46 -2.05
CA THR A 94 9.95 9.35 -1.13
C THR A 94 8.46 9.21 -0.84
N LEU A 95 7.76 10.35 -0.65
CA LEU A 95 6.32 10.33 -0.42
C LEU A 95 5.57 9.91 -1.68
N LEU A 96 5.93 10.46 -2.85
CA LEU A 96 5.27 10.15 -4.12
C LEU A 96 5.44 8.68 -4.49
N GLU A 97 6.64 8.13 -4.32
CA GLU A 97 6.92 6.69 -4.47
C GLU A 97 6.09 5.88 -3.48
N GLY A 98 6.06 6.28 -2.21
CA GLY A 98 5.24 5.63 -1.18
C GLY A 98 3.75 5.59 -1.51
N VAL A 99 3.20 6.66 -2.11
CA VAL A 99 1.81 6.71 -2.59
C VAL A 99 1.58 5.70 -3.69
N ILE A 100 2.49 5.61 -4.67
CA ILE A 100 2.38 4.65 -5.77
C ILE A 100 2.42 3.22 -5.24
N VAL A 101 3.37 2.91 -4.35
CA VAL A 101 3.47 1.57 -3.75
C VAL A 101 2.23 1.24 -2.92
N LEU A 102 1.70 2.20 -2.16
CA LEU A 102 0.47 2.00 -1.38
C LEU A 102 -0.73 1.70 -2.30
N GLU A 103 -0.89 2.43 -3.40
CA GLU A 103 -1.95 2.20 -4.38
C GLU A 103 -1.86 0.79 -4.97
N GLU A 104 -0.68 0.39 -5.48
CA GLU A 104 -0.47 -0.92 -6.09
C GLU A 104 -0.66 -2.05 -5.09
N PHE A 105 -0.17 -1.89 -3.86
CA PHE A 105 -0.37 -2.87 -2.80
C PHE A 105 -1.85 -3.06 -2.44
N CYS A 106 -2.63 -1.98 -2.36
CA CYS A 106 -4.07 -2.08 -2.12
C CYS A 106 -4.80 -2.84 -3.26
N LYS A 107 -4.42 -2.63 -4.52
CA LYS A 107 -4.96 -3.40 -5.65
C LYS A 107 -4.61 -4.88 -5.54
N GLU A 108 -3.37 -5.19 -5.18
CA GLU A 108 -2.92 -6.57 -4.99
C GLU A 108 -3.69 -7.26 -3.84
N LEU A 109 -3.83 -6.62 -2.69
CA LEU A 109 -4.61 -7.16 -1.56
C LEU A 109 -6.07 -7.40 -1.96
N ALA A 110 -6.69 -6.47 -2.71
CA ALA A 110 -8.05 -6.62 -3.19
C ALA A 110 -8.18 -7.82 -4.13
N ALA A 111 -7.22 -8.03 -5.04
CA ALA A 111 -7.19 -9.19 -5.91
C ALA A 111 -7.04 -10.51 -5.12
N ILE A 112 -6.15 -10.54 -4.12
CA ILE A 112 -5.97 -11.72 -3.26
C ILE A 112 -7.27 -12.02 -2.50
N ALA A 113 -7.89 -11.01 -1.87
CA ALA A 113 -9.14 -11.17 -1.14
C ALA A 113 -10.27 -11.67 -2.05
N PHE A 114 -10.39 -11.11 -3.25
CA PHE A 114 -11.36 -11.54 -4.26
C PHE A 114 -11.18 -13.01 -4.62
N VAL A 115 -9.96 -13.45 -4.94
CA VAL A 115 -9.69 -14.85 -5.30
C VAL A 115 -10.01 -15.78 -4.13
N LYS A 116 -9.54 -15.48 -2.91
CA LYS A 116 -9.79 -16.33 -1.73
C LYS A 116 -11.28 -16.48 -1.43
N TYR A 117 -12.05 -15.39 -1.52
CA TYR A 117 -13.49 -15.43 -1.33
C TYR A 117 -14.17 -16.36 -2.35
N HIS A 118 -13.85 -16.20 -3.64
CA HIS A 118 -14.47 -17.01 -4.69
C HIS A 118 -14.02 -18.48 -4.69
N SER A 119 -12.77 -18.77 -4.31
CA SER A 119 -12.30 -20.15 -4.12
C SER A 119 -12.95 -20.84 -2.91
N SER A 120 -13.29 -20.09 -1.86
CA SER A 120 -14.00 -20.63 -0.69
C SER A 120 -15.50 -20.84 -0.92
N SER A 121 -16.09 -20.14 -1.88
CA SER A 121 -17.52 -20.24 -2.24
C SER A 121 -17.79 -21.20 -3.40
N ALA A 122 -16.77 -21.82 -3.98
CA ALA A 122 -16.95 -22.86 -4.99
C ALA A 122 -17.45 -24.16 -4.30
N PRO A 123 -18.52 -24.79 -4.81
CA PRO A 123 -19.13 -25.98 -4.19
C PRO A 123 -18.23 -27.22 -4.24
#